data_AF-A0A972WNN9-F1
#
_entry.id   AF-A0A972WNN9-F1
#
_cell.length_a   1.000
_cell.length_b   1.000
_cell.length_c   1.000
_cell.angle_alpha   90.00
_cell.angle_beta   90.00
_cell.angle_gamma   90.00
#
_symmetry.space_group_name_H-M   'P 1'
#
loop_
_entity.id
_entity.type
_entity.pdbx_description
1 polymer ?
#
loop_
_entity_poly.entity_id
_entity_poly.type
_entity_poly.pdbx_seq_one_letter_code
_entity_poly.pdbx_strand_id
1 'polypeptide(L)'
;MARGPKRDERVTVADLARMYDERMGDQAPRYRSSDRRKFAGTVKARGFTVSQDTPRLDRLQARADGMRYALKHERLEANQAKLLQQTLNNLELAIRGMKASMKDE
;
A
#
# COMPACT_ATOMS: atom_id res chain seq x y z
N MET A 1 33.27 -23.32 7.09
CA MET A 1 33.10 -21.86 6.93
C MET A 1 31.87 -21.60 6.07
N ALA A 2 30.71 -21.32 6.66
CA ALA A 2 29.48 -21.06 5.92
C ALA A 2 29.32 -19.54 5.71
N ARG A 3 29.38 -19.11 4.44
CA ARG A 3 29.10 -17.73 4.03
C ARG A 3 27.59 -17.49 4.18
N GLY A 4 27.20 -16.68 5.16
CA GLY A 4 25.82 -16.24 5.32
C GLY A 4 25.36 -15.39 4.11
N PRO A 5 24.05 -15.40 3.79
CA PRO A 5 23.55 -14.66 2.64
C PRO A 5 23.71 -13.16 2.87
N LYS A 6 24.35 -12.48 1.91
CA LYS A 6 24.42 -11.01 1.87
C LYS A 6 22.99 -10.48 1.78
N ARG A 7 22.58 -9.69 2.76
CA ARG A 7 21.29 -8.97 2.71
C ARG A 7 21.43 -7.91 1.63
N ASP A 8 20.63 -8.01 0.57
CA ASP A 8 20.45 -6.90 -0.37
C ASP A 8 19.98 -5.69 0.44
N GLU A 9 20.79 -4.63 0.52
CA GLU A 9 20.51 -3.35 1.20
C GLU A 9 19.43 -2.53 0.48
N ARG A 10 18.47 -3.19 -0.17
CA ARG A 10 17.32 -2.53 -0.78
C ARG A 10 16.27 -2.41 0.29
N VAL A 11 15.99 -1.18 0.70
CA VAL A 11 14.88 -0.89 1.60
C VAL A 11 13.59 -1.41 0.96
N THR A 12 13.04 -2.47 1.53
CA THR A 12 11.81 -3.06 1.03
C THR A 12 10.61 -2.26 1.55
N VAL A 13 9.46 -2.44 0.92
CA VAL A 13 8.21 -1.84 1.40
C VAL A 13 7.90 -2.25 2.84
N ALA A 14 8.30 -3.46 3.25
CA ALA A 14 8.19 -3.93 4.62
C ALA A 14 9.10 -3.16 5.57
N ASP A 15 10.30 -2.78 5.13
CA ASP A 15 11.23 -1.97 5.93
C ASP A 15 10.71 -0.53 6.10
N LEU A 16 10.14 0.07 5.05
CA LEU A 16 9.50 1.38 5.12
C LEU A 16 8.29 1.39 6.06
N ALA A 17 7.46 0.34 6.02
CA ALA A 17 6.31 0.19 6.92
C ALA A 17 6.78 0.09 8.38
N ARG A 18 7.82 -0.70 8.65
CA ARG A 18 8.39 -0.84 10.00
C ARG A 18 8.96 0.47 10.53
N MET A 19 9.64 1.24 9.68
CA MET A 19 10.18 2.55 10.05
C MET A 19 9.11 3.62 10.30
N TYR A 20 7.93 3.48 9.68
CA TYR A 20 6.77 4.33 9.93
C TYR A 20 6.11 3.97 11.27
N ASP A 21 5.92 2.68 11.52
CA ASP A 21 5.35 2.17 12.78
C ASP A 21 6.24 2.49 13.99
N GLU A 22 7.58 2.40 13.82
CA GLU A 22 8.56 2.78 14.84
C GLU A 22 8.59 4.30 15.12
N ARG A 23 8.26 5.14 14.12
CA ARG A 23 8.18 6.61 14.28
C ARG A 23 6.85 7.08 14.85
N MET A 24 5.76 6.37 14.60
CA MET A 24 4.42 6.64 15.12
C MET A 24 4.18 5.92 16.46
N GLY A 25 5.22 5.86 17.31
CA GLY A 25 5.39 4.97 18.46
C GLY A 25 4.35 5.00 19.58
N ASP A 26 3.13 5.52 19.38
CA ASP A 26 2.04 5.38 20.34
C ASP A 26 0.60 5.38 19.76
N GLN A 27 0.38 5.28 18.44
CA GLN A 27 -0.99 5.30 17.87
C GLN A 27 -1.34 4.24 16.82
N ALA A 28 -0.56 3.16 16.68
CA ALA A 28 -0.97 2.03 15.85
C ALA A 28 -1.67 0.95 16.69
N PRO A 29 -2.91 0.53 16.37
CA PRO A 29 -3.56 -0.58 17.07
C PRO A 29 -2.70 -1.83 16.88
N ARG A 30 -2.29 -2.42 18.01
CA ARG A 30 -1.43 -3.60 18.08
C ARG A 30 -2.14 -4.83 17.51
N TYR A 31 -2.19 -4.97 16.19
CA TYR A 31 -2.48 -6.27 15.57
C TYR A 31 -1.20 -7.10 15.62
N ARG A 32 -1.09 -7.89 16.69
CA ARG A 32 0.00 -8.85 16.91
C ARG A 32 -0.10 -9.96 15.85
N SER A 33 0.47 -9.74 14.67
CA SER A 33 0.60 -10.78 13.65
C SER A 33 1.79 -11.67 14.00
N SER A 34 1.51 -12.66 14.83
CA SER A 34 2.39 -13.81 15.03
C SER A 34 1.70 -15.05 14.46
N ASP A 35 1.76 -15.24 13.15
CA ASP A 35 1.86 -16.59 12.59
C ASP A 35 2.47 -16.58 11.19
N ARG A 36 3.78 -16.82 11.14
CA ARG A 36 4.44 -17.34 9.94
C ARG A 36 4.08 -18.81 9.84
N ARG A 37 2.99 -19.17 9.18
CA ARG A 37 2.79 -20.51 8.63
C ARG A 37 1.75 -20.51 7.50
N LYS A 38 2.25 -20.73 6.29
CA LYS A 38 1.61 -21.43 5.17
C LYS A 38 0.12 -21.11 4.90
N PHE A 39 -0.13 -20.21 3.95
CA PHE A 39 -1.40 -20.22 3.20
C PHE A 39 -1.14 -20.23 1.70
N ALA A 40 -0.65 -21.37 1.21
CA ALA A 40 -1.10 -21.89 -0.08
C ALA A 40 -2.38 -22.68 0.23
N GLY A 41 -3.53 -22.05 0.02
CA GLY A 41 -4.81 -22.66 0.38
C GLY A 41 -5.94 -21.67 0.17
N THR A 42 -6.76 -21.93 -0.84
CA THR A 42 -8.07 -21.35 -1.08
C THR A 42 -8.86 -21.27 0.22
N VAL A 43 -9.02 -20.05 0.76
CA VAL A 43 -9.90 -19.80 1.89
C VAL A 43 -11.33 -19.82 1.35
N LYS A 44 -11.96 -21.00 1.37
CA LYS A 44 -13.43 -21.13 1.37
C LYS A 44 -13.94 -20.60 2.73
N ALA A 45 -13.97 -19.29 2.90
CA ALA A 45 -14.70 -18.66 3.99
C ALA A 45 -16.20 -18.74 3.68
N ARG A 46 -16.95 -19.32 4.61
CA ARG A 46 -18.42 -19.44 4.55
C ARG A 46 -19.07 -18.08 4.29
N GLY A 47 -19.84 -17.98 3.21
CA GLY A 47 -21.10 -17.23 3.14
C GLY A 47 -21.08 -15.69 3.27
N PHE A 48 -19.96 -15.04 3.53
CA PHE A 48 -19.86 -13.58 3.48
C PHE A 48 -18.90 -13.17 2.36
N THR A 49 -19.45 -12.79 1.22
CA THR A 49 -18.75 -11.92 0.26
C THR A 49 -18.53 -10.58 0.95
N VAL A 50 -17.46 -10.47 1.75
CA VAL A 50 -17.01 -9.17 2.27
C VAL A 50 -16.58 -8.37 1.04
N SER A 51 -17.46 -7.47 0.56
CA SER A 51 -17.12 -6.57 -0.54
C SER A 51 -15.88 -5.77 -0.11
N GLN A 52 -14.75 -6.09 -0.74
CA GLN A 52 -13.48 -5.41 -0.47
C GLN A 52 -13.32 -4.16 -1.34
N ASP A 53 -14.29 -3.86 -2.20
CA ASP A 53 -14.18 -2.81 -3.21
C ASP A 53 -14.18 -1.42 -2.57
N THR A 54 -14.99 -1.21 -1.53
CA THR A 54 -14.98 0.03 -0.73
C THR A 54 -13.64 0.23 0.01
N PRO A 55 -13.17 -0.72 0.86
CA PRO A 55 -11.88 -0.58 1.53
C PRO A 55 -10.67 -0.49 0.59
N ARG A 56 -10.76 -1.07 -0.61
CA ARG A 56 -9.72 -0.96 -1.64
C ARG A 56 -9.74 0.41 -2.31
N LEU A 57 -10.92 0.92 -2.63
CA LEU A 57 -11.10 2.25 -3.20
C LEU A 57 -10.58 3.34 -2.25
N ASP A 58 -10.90 3.23 -0.95
CA ASP A 58 -10.45 4.19 0.07
C ASP A 58 -8.91 4.20 0.18
N ARG A 59 -8.27 3.03 0.15
CA ARG A 59 -6.81 2.92 0.16
C ARG A 59 -6.17 3.56 -1.08
N LEU A 60 -6.78 3.39 -2.25
CA LEU A 60 -6.28 4.03 -3.48
C LEU A 60 -6.43 5.55 -3.42
N GLN A 61 -7.55 6.06 -2.91
CA GLN A 61 -7.79 7.49 -2.73
C GLN A 61 -6.79 8.11 -1.75
N ALA A 62 -6.63 7.52 -0.57
CA ALA A 62 -5.66 7.99 0.43
C ALA A 62 -4.23 8.06 -0.15
N ARG A 63 -3.86 7.08 -0.97
CA ARG A 63 -2.55 7.06 -1.64
C ARG A 63 -2.43 8.16 -2.70
N ALA A 64 -3.47 8.39 -3.51
CA ALA A 64 -3.48 9.48 -4.48
C ALA A 64 -3.38 10.85 -3.80
N ASP A 65 -4.08 11.04 -2.68
CA ASP A 65 -4.04 12.29 -1.91
C ASP A 65 -2.65 12.54 -1.29
N GLY A 66 -2.00 11.50 -0.77
CA GLY A 66 -0.60 11.59 -0.33
C GLY A 66 0.36 12.01 -1.45
N MET A 67 0.17 11.48 -2.67
CA MET A 67 0.99 11.86 -3.83
C MET A 67 0.73 13.31 -4.27
N ARG A 68 -0.52 13.78 -4.24
CA ARG A 68 -0.87 15.18 -4.51
C ARG A 68 -0.24 16.12 -3.50
N TYR A 69 -0.26 15.74 -2.23
CA TYR A 69 0.37 16.50 -1.16
C TYR A 69 1.88 16.61 -1.39
N ALA A 70 2.56 15.49 -1.65
CA ALA A 70 4.00 15.48 -1.91
C ALA A 70 4.38 16.32 -3.14
N LEU A 71 3.63 16.21 -4.25
CA LEU A 71 3.87 17.02 -5.45
C LEU A 71 3.73 18.53 -5.21
N LYS A 72 2.86 18.95 -4.27
CA LYS A 72 2.59 20.36 -3.99
C LYS A 72 3.51 20.95 -2.92
N HIS A 73 3.89 20.15 -1.94
CA HIS A 73 4.52 20.65 -0.71
C HIS A 73 5.96 20.18 -0.51
N GLU A 74 6.39 19.11 -1.17
CA GLU A 74 7.75 18.58 -1.02
C GLU A 74 8.67 19.07 -2.14
N ARG A 75 9.95 19.25 -1.80
CA ARG A 75 10.99 19.55 -2.79
C ARG A 75 11.47 18.24 -3.40
N LEU A 76 10.87 17.88 -4.53
CA LEU A 76 11.21 16.69 -5.30
C LEU A 76 12.17 17.03 -6.43
N GLU A 77 13.09 16.12 -6.75
CA GLU A 77 13.86 16.23 -7.98
C GLU A 77 12.95 16.05 -9.21
N ALA A 78 13.29 16.69 -10.33
CA ALA A 78 12.44 16.69 -11.53
C ALA A 78 12.04 15.29 -12.01
N ASN A 79 12.96 14.32 -11.93
CA ASN A 79 12.70 12.92 -12.30
C ASN A 79 11.73 12.24 -11.33
N GLN A 80 11.86 12.52 -10.03
CA GLN A 80 10.97 11.98 -9.00
C GLN A 80 9.58 12.58 -9.11
N ALA A 81 9.47 13.89 -9.33
CA ALA A 81 8.19 14.57 -9.56
C ALA A 81 7.48 14.01 -10.79
N LYS A 82 8.20 13.77 -11.89
CA LYS A 82 7.65 13.18 -13.11
C LYS A 82 7.11 11.76 -12.87
N LEU A 83 7.89 10.91 -12.18
CA LEU A 83 7.47 9.55 -11.85
C LEU A 83 6.24 9.56 -10.92
N LEU A 84 6.25 10.44 -9.92
CA LEU A 84 5.15 10.58 -8.97
C LEU A 84 3.87 11.06 -9.65
N GLN A 85 3.98 12.01 -10.58
CA GLN A 85 2.87 12.49 -11.40
C GLN A 85 2.29 11.38 -12.28
N GLN A 86 3.14 10.58 -12.93
CA GLN A 86 2.69 9.44 -13.73
C GLN A 86 1.96 8.40 -12.85
N THR A 87 2.50 8.13 -11.66
CA THR A 87 1.90 7.20 -10.71
C THR A 87 0.55 7.70 -10.21
N LEU A 88 0.45 9.00 -9.92
CA LEU A 88 -0.80 9.66 -9.52
C LEU A 88 -1.86 9.52 -10.62
N ASN A 89 -1.51 9.81 -11.88
CA ASN A 89 -2.44 9.70 -13.01
C ASN A 89 -2.99 8.27 -13.16
N ASN A 90 -2.12 7.26 -13.00
CA ASN A 90 -2.53 5.85 -13.05
C ASN A 90 -3.47 5.47 -11.91
N LEU A 91 -3.21 5.97 -10.69
CA LEU A 91 -4.10 5.76 -9.55
C LEU A 91 -5.46 6.43 -9.75
N GLU A 92 -5.49 7.65 -10.28
CA GLU A 92 -6.74 8.35 -10.58
C GLU A 92 -7.57 7.60 -11.63
N LEU A 93 -6.93 7.06 -12.67
CA LEU A 93 -7.61 6.24 -13.67
C LEU A 93 -8.20 4.96 -13.05
N ALA A 94 -7.43 4.27 -12.21
CA ALA A 94 -7.91 3.08 -11.50
C ALA A 94 -9.09 3.39 -10.56
N ILE A 95 -9.02 4.50 -9.81
CA ILE A 95 -10.11 4.96 -8.94
C ILE A 95 -11.36 5.27 -9.76
N ARG A 96 -11.23 5.95 -10.90
CA ARG A 96 -12.37 6.23 -11.80
C ARG A 96 -12.99 4.95 -12.32
N GLY A 97 -12.17 3.98 -12.75
CA GLY A 97 -12.64 2.67 -13.20
C GLY A 97 -13.41 1.93 -12.11
N MET A 98 -12.87 1.86 -10.90
CA MET A 98 -13.56 1.24 -9.77
C MET A 98 -14.87 1.94 -9.41
N LYS A 99 -14.89 3.28 -9.38
CA LYS A 99 -16.12 4.05 -9.13
C LYS A 99 -17.19 3.84 -10.19
N ALA A 100 -16.79 3.62 -11.45
CA ALA A 100 -17.72 3.30 -12.52
C ALA A 100 -18.31 1.89 -12.32
N SER A 101 -17.46 0.88 -12.10
CA SER A 101 -17.91 -0.50 -11.86
C SER A 101 -18.84 -0.63 -10.65
N MET A 102 -18.63 0.14 -9.59
CA MET A 102 -19.49 0.14 -8.40
C MET A 102 -20.84 0.86 -8.58
N LYS A 103 -21.02 1.64 -9.66
CA LYS A 103 -22.30 2.29 -9.98
C LYS A 103 -23.20 1.43 -10.87
N ASP A 104 -22.59 0.51 -11.60
CA ASP A 104 -23.27 -0.40 -12.52
C ASP A 104 -23.68 -1.72 -11.84
N GLU A 105 -23.27 -1.94 -10.59
CA GLU A 105 -23.75 -2.98 -9.66
C GLU A 105 -24.92 -2.48 -8.80
#